data_AF-A0AAN6VYN2-F1
#
_entry.id   AF-A0AAN6VYN2-F1
#
_cell.length_a   1.000
_cell.length_b   1.000
_cell.length_c   1.000
_cell.angle_alpha   90.00
_cell.angle_beta   90.00
_cell.angle_gamma   90.00
#
_symmetry.space_group_name_H-M   'P 1'
#
loop_
_entity.id
_entity.type
_entity.pdbx_description
1 polymer ?
#
loop_
_entity_poly.entity_id
_entity_poly.type
_entity_poly.pdbx_seq_one_letter_code
_entity_poly.pdbx_strand_id
1 'polypeptide(L)'
;MPRQDLEYPKETHNTVKRYNHLAEYSLRTIHSIINSTPLLHVSFNTPNSPYPATIPMIGQMGSFDRPSADLGDVLDLYIHGYISARLTNLTRTAEGLPVTVSASTVDGLLLSLTPFSHGYNFRSAVLFGHAAVVTDPAEKLYAMELITNKVVPNRWNESRSPPTAGEMAATAVMRVKIDTGSAKVRTGPPSDDKGDMESEEVREKVWVGTVPVYTVVGEPKVAEYNLAKEVPKTLVEWRKEANQDAKGYAELAAVKSLAPKKKKEDE
;
A
#
# COMPACT_ATOMS: atom_id res chain seq x y z
N MET A 1 -20.01 -10.00 -18.36
CA MET A 1 -20.55 -8.94 -17.49
C MET A 1 -19.37 -8.19 -16.91
N PRO A 2 -19.32 -6.85 -16.92
CA PRO A 2 -18.28 -6.15 -16.18
C PRO A 2 -18.50 -6.45 -14.69
N ARG A 3 -17.55 -7.13 -14.04
CA ARG A 3 -17.54 -7.29 -12.58
C ARG A 3 -17.36 -5.88 -12.03
N GLN A 4 -18.41 -5.30 -11.48
CA GLN A 4 -18.29 -4.07 -10.71
C GLN A 4 -17.51 -4.45 -9.44
N ASP A 5 -16.34 -3.84 -9.24
CA ASP A 5 -15.58 -4.06 -8.01
C ASP A 5 -16.40 -3.56 -6.82
N LEU A 6 -16.32 -4.26 -5.69
CA LEU A 6 -16.88 -3.77 -4.43
C LEU A 6 -16.16 -2.47 -4.02
N GLU A 7 -16.85 -1.58 -3.33
CA GLU A 7 -16.29 -0.33 -2.81
C GLU A 7 -16.45 -0.24 -1.29
N TYR A 8 -15.51 0.45 -0.64
CA TYR A 8 -15.69 0.88 0.75
C TYR A 8 -16.77 1.98 0.85
N PRO A 9 -17.54 2.00 1.96
CA PRO A 9 -18.50 3.07 2.19
C PRO A 9 -17.78 4.43 2.34
N LYS A 10 -18.46 5.48 1.89
CA LYS A 10 -17.99 6.87 1.98
C LYS A 10 -18.58 7.50 3.23
N GLU A 11 -17.70 7.85 4.15
CA GLU A 11 -17.96 8.51 5.42
C GLU A 11 -17.24 9.86 5.48
N THR A 12 -17.55 10.65 6.52
CA THR A 12 -16.98 11.99 6.67
C THR A 12 -15.45 11.98 6.74
N HIS A 13 -14.84 10.97 7.36
CA HIS A 13 -13.40 10.90 7.61
C HIS A 13 -12.57 10.29 6.45
N ASN A 14 -13.17 9.50 5.55
CA ASN A 14 -12.46 8.96 4.37
C ASN A 14 -12.83 9.66 3.05
N THR A 15 -13.85 10.52 3.02
CA THR A 15 -14.25 11.22 1.79
C THR A 15 -13.18 12.22 1.34
N VAL A 16 -12.58 11.97 0.18
CA VAL A 16 -11.59 12.85 -0.45
C VAL A 16 -12.27 14.12 -0.97
N LYS A 17 -11.92 15.27 -0.39
CA LYS A 17 -12.48 16.58 -0.77
C LYS A 17 -11.68 17.27 -1.88
N ARG A 18 -10.38 17.48 -1.68
CA ARG A 18 -9.50 18.19 -2.63
C ARG A 18 -9.01 17.25 -3.74
N TYR A 19 -9.21 17.64 -4.99
CA TYR A 19 -8.97 16.80 -6.19
C TYR A 19 -9.71 15.45 -6.11
N ASN A 20 -11.01 15.49 -5.78
CA ASN A 20 -11.88 14.33 -5.61
C ASN A 20 -12.07 13.48 -6.89
N HIS A 21 -11.77 14.02 -8.07
CA HIS A 21 -11.76 13.26 -9.32
C HIS A 21 -10.64 12.20 -9.35
N LEU A 22 -9.63 12.32 -8.47
CA LEU A 22 -8.58 11.31 -8.29
C LEU A 22 -8.93 10.24 -7.24
N ALA A 23 -10.12 10.34 -6.62
CA ALA A 23 -10.52 9.46 -5.53
C ALA A 23 -11.05 8.13 -6.05
N GLU A 24 -10.56 7.04 -5.45
CA GLU A 24 -10.95 5.67 -5.72
C GLU A 24 -11.42 5.00 -4.42
N TYR A 25 -12.50 4.24 -4.49
CA TYR A 25 -13.07 3.54 -3.32
C TYR A 25 -13.17 2.02 -3.53
N SER A 26 -12.80 1.52 -4.71
CA SER A 26 -12.74 0.09 -5.02
C SER A 26 -11.82 -0.64 -4.05
N LEU A 27 -12.33 -1.75 -3.49
CA LEU A 27 -11.57 -2.69 -2.65
C LEU A 27 -10.31 -3.14 -3.39
N ARG A 28 -10.46 -3.53 -4.66
CA ARG A 28 -9.33 -3.99 -5.49
C ARG A 28 -8.23 -2.95 -5.58
N THR A 29 -8.56 -1.71 -5.89
CA THR A 29 -7.56 -0.63 -5.99
C THR A 29 -6.87 -0.39 -4.66
N ILE A 30 -7.63 -0.26 -3.58
CA ILE A 30 -7.12 0.03 -2.24
C ILE A 30 -6.24 -1.12 -1.73
N HIS A 31 -6.72 -2.37 -1.83
CA HIS A 31 -5.96 -3.54 -1.40
C HIS A 31 -4.70 -3.75 -2.25
N SER A 32 -4.75 -3.45 -3.55
CA SER A 32 -3.57 -3.49 -4.40
C SER A 32 -2.50 -2.50 -3.94
N ILE A 33 -2.87 -1.27 -3.58
CA ILE A 33 -1.92 -0.25 -3.09
C ILE A 33 -1.32 -0.68 -1.74
N ILE A 34 -2.14 -1.17 -0.81
CA ILE A 34 -1.66 -1.67 0.49
C ILE A 34 -0.70 -2.84 0.29
N ASN A 35 -1.07 -3.81 -0.54
CA ASN A 35 -0.28 -5.02 -0.77
C ASN A 35 0.98 -4.76 -1.60
N SER A 36 1.02 -3.73 -2.46
CA SER A 36 2.23 -3.35 -3.19
C SER A 36 3.18 -2.45 -2.39
N THR A 37 2.72 -1.83 -1.31
CA THR A 37 3.54 -0.93 -0.49
C THR A 37 4.35 -1.73 0.55
N PRO A 38 5.69 -1.60 0.60
CA PRO A 38 6.52 -2.37 1.53
C PRO A 38 6.31 -2.02 3.01
N LEU A 39 6.06 -0.75 3.31
CA LEU A 39 5.87 -0.24 4.67
C LEU A 39 4.55 0.53 4.78
N LEU A 40 3.72 0.12 5.71
CA LEU A 40 2.47 0.78 6.07
C LEU A 40 2.71 1.69 7.28
N HIS A 41 2.08 2.86 7.31
CA HIS A 41 2.14 3.75 8.46
C HIS A 41 0.86 3.58 9.29
N VAL A 42 0.99 2.93 10.44
CA VAL A 42 -0.13 2.64 11.34
C VAL A 42 -0.20 3.72 12.40
N SER A 43 -1.27 4.51 12.37
CA SER A 43 -1.50 5.64 13.26
C SER A 43 -2.62 5.34 14.24
N PHE A 44 -2.44 5.74 15.50
CA PHE A 44 -3.42 5.51 16.57
C PHE A 44 -3.25 6.53 17.70
N ASN A 45 -4.33 6.77 18.43
CA ASN A 45 -4.29 7.64 19.61
C ASN A 45 -3.70 6.88 20.80
N THR A 46 -2.81 7.53 21.53
CA THR A 46 -2.22 6.95 22.73
C THR A 46 -2.76 7.63 23.98
N PRO A 47 -3.10 6.87 25.04
CA PRO A 47 -3.54 7.47 26.29
C PRO A 47 -2.55 8.51 26.80
N ASN A 48 -3.07 9.64 27.28
CA ASN A 48 -2.29 10.72 27.89
C ASN A 48 -1.25 11.39 26.97
N SER A 49 -1.35 11.23 25.65
CA SER A 49 -0.55 12.00 24.70
C SER A 49 -1.41 13.03 23.98
N PRO A 50 -0.93 14.27 23.80
CA PRO A 50 -1.58 15.23 22.91
C PRO A 50 -1.36 14.92 21.42
N TYR A 51 -0.54 13.91 21.09
CA TYR A 51 -0.20 13.56 19.71
C TYR A 51 -0.64 12.11 19.40
N PRO A 52 -1.05 11.83 18.15
CA PRO A 52 -1.17 10.46 17.68
C PRO A 52 0.23 9.84 17.56
N ALA A 53 0.31 8.52 17.74
CA ALA A 53 1.49 7.77 17.37
C ALA A 53 1.35 7.26 15.94
N THR A 54 2.44 7.23 15.20
CA THR A 54 2.54 6.59 13.88
C THR A 54 3.73 5.66 13.88
N ILE A 55 3.51 4.39 13.51
CA ILE A 55 4.54 3.36 13.50
C ILE A 55 4.59 2.71 12.10
N PRO A 56 5.76 2.68 11.44
CA PRO A 56 5.96 1.91 10.22
C PRO A 56 5.91 0.40 10.51
N MET A 57 5.08 -0.34 9.79
CA MET A 57 4.88 -1.78 9.98
C MET A 57 4.73 -2.50 8.64
N ILE A 58 5.14 -3.77 8.58
CA ILE A 58 4.78 -4.64 7.44
C ILE A 58 3.38 -5.18 7.70
N GLY A 59 2.52 -5.06 6.70
CA GLY A 59 1.20 -5.66 6.71
C GLY A 59 0.76 -6.10 5.33
N GLN A 60 -0.28 -6.94 5.33
CA GLN A 60 -0.84 -7.55 4.15
C GLN A 60 -2.34 -7.76 4.32
N MET A 61 -3.11 -7.39 3.30
CA MET A 61 -4.54 -7.70 3.22
C MET A 61 -4.74 -9.20 3.01
N GLY A 62 -5.69 -9.81 3.72
CA GLY A 62 -6.05 -11.22 3.57
C GLY A 62 -7.37 -11.55 4.28
N SER A 63 -7.81 -12.80 4.15
CA SER A 63 -8.99 -13.32 4.84
C SER A 63 -8.70 -14.72 5.36
N PHE A 64 -8.67 -14.86 6.68
CA PHE A 64 -8.54 -16.16 7.32
C PHE A 64 -9.77 -17.04 7.08
N ASP A 65 -10.98 -16.46 7.17
CA ASP A 65 -12.24 -17.19 6.94
C ASP A 65 -12.41 -17.64 5.48
N ARG A 66 -11.81 -16.91 4.53
CA ARG A 66 -11.84 -17.23 3.10
C ARG A 66 -10.44 -17.08 2.49
N PRO A 67 -9.54 -18.06 2.65
CA PRO A 67 -8.17 -17.96 2.13
C PRO A 67 -8.07 -17.82 0.60
N SER A 68 -9.13 -18.18 -0.13
CA SER A 68 -9.24 -18.02 -1.59
C SER A 68 -9.76 -16.65 -2.04
N ALA A 69 -10.04 -15.72 -1.12
CA ALA A 69 -10.53 -14.39 -1.44
C ALA A 69 -9.50 -13.60 -2.27
N ASP A 70 -9.99 -12.84 -3.25
CA ASP A 70 -9.16 -11.98 -4.09
C ASP A 70 -9.19 -10.51 -3.60
N LEU A 71 -8.36 -9.64 -4.20
CA LEU A 71 -8.24 -8.25 -3.77
C LEU A 71 -9.54 -7.44 -3.90
N GLY A 72 -10.51 -7.89 -4.69
CA GLY A 72 -11.83 -7.28 -4.81
C GLY A 72 -12.83 -7.72 -3.73
N ASP A 73 -12.48 -8.65 -2.86
CA ASP A 73 -13.31 -9.11 -1.75
C ASP A 73 -13.09 -8.27 -0.49
N VAL A 74 -13.98 -8.45 0.50
CA VAL A 74 -13.78 -7.91 1.86
C VAL A 74 -12.66 -8.70 2.54
N LEU A 75 -11.59 -7.99 2.88
CA LEU A 75 -10.38 -8.51 3.52
C LEU A 75 -10.10 -7.75 4.82
N ASP A 76 -9.41 -8.40 5.74
CA ASP A 76 -8.81 -7.77 6.91
C ASP A 76 -7.34 -7.44 6.61
N LEU A 77 -6.78 -6.46 7.34
CA LEU A 77 -5.35 -6.17 7.27
C LEU A 77 -4.63 -6.85 8.43
N TYR A 78 -3.68 -7.73 8.14
CA TYR A 78 -2.81 -8.31 9.14
C TYR A 78 -1.50 -7.52 9.24
N ILE A 79 -1.14 -7.11 10.45
CA ILE A 79 0.13 -6.42 10.78
C ILE A 79 0.86 -7.19 11.87
N HIS A 80 2.18 -7.30 11.75
CA HIS A 80 3.02 -7.96 12.76
C HIS A 80 3.70 -6.92 13.65
N GLY A 81 3.87 -7.25 14.93
CA GLY A 81 4.60 -6.42 15.87
C GLY A 81 5.11 -7.23 17.06
N TYR A 82 5.87 -6.57 17.93
CA TYR A 82 6.34 -7.20 19.15
C TYR A 82 5.21 -7.31 20.18
N ILE A 83 5.13 -8.44 20.90
CA ILE A 83 4.03 -8.72 21.85
C ILE A 83 3.92 -7.70 22.98
N SER A 84 5.04 -7.11 23.42
CA SER A 84 5.05 -6.06 24.45
C SER A 84 5.08 -4.65 23.89
N ALA A 85 4.96 -4.47 22.57
CA ALA A 85 4.87 -3.15 21.99
C ALA A 85 3.63 -2.42 22.53
N ARG A 86 3.77 -1.11 22.76
CA ARG A 86 2.68 -0.26 23.26
C ARG A 86 1.38 -0.45 22.49
N LEU A 87 1.47 -0.57 21.16
CA LEU A 87 0.33 -0.83 20.27
C LEU A 87 -0.41 -2.13 20.67
N THR A 88 0.30 -3.25 20.82
CA THR A 88 -0.26 -4.56 21.18
C THR A 88 -0.95 -4.57 22.55
N ASN A 89 -0.50 -3.73 23.49
CA ASN A 89 -1.16 -3.61 24.78
C ASN A 89 -2.48 -2.81 24.69
N LEU A 90 -2.52 -1.81 23.81
CA LEU A 90 -3.70 -0.96 23.61
C LEU A 90 -4.81 -1.66 22.79
N THR A 91 -4.49 -2.70 22.02
CA THR A 91 -5.46 -3.47 21.23
C THR A 91 -6.27 -4.49 22.04
N ARG A 92 -6.07 -4.59 23.37
CA ARG A 92 -6.75 -5.57 24.24
C ARG A 92 -8.13 -5.13 24.74
N THR A 93 -8.71 -4.11 24.14
CA THR A 93 -10.08 -3.64 24.43
C THR A 93 -11.10 -4.52 23.71
N ALA A 94 -12.33 -4.60 24.22
CA ALA A 94 -13.39 -5.41 23.62
C ALA A 94 -13.75 -4.96 22.18
N GLU A 95 -13.62 -3.67 21.89
CA GLU A 95 -13.92 -3.06 20.59
C GLU A 95 -12.70 -3.03 19.65
N GLY A 96 -11.52 -3.42 20.13
CA GLY A 96 -10.24 -3.19 19.44
C GLY A 96 -9.77 -1.73 19.54
N LEU A 97 -8.55 -1.47 19.05
CA LEU A 97 -7.98 -0.13 19.00
C LEU A 97 -8.33 0.53 17.66
N PRO A 98 -8.98 1.70 17.64
CA PRO A 98 -9.13 2.48 16.41
C PRO A 98 -7.76 2.84 15.83
N VAL A 99 -7.54 2.48 14.57
CA VAL A 99 -6.31 2.76 13.83
C VAL A 99 -6.61 3.37 12.46
N THR A 100 -5.67 4.18 11.98
CA THR A 100 -5.61 4.66 10.59
C THR A 100 -4.35 4.12 9.95
N VAL A 101 -4.48 3.41 8.83
CA VAL A 101 -3.33 2.85 8.11
C VAL A 101 -3.18 3.54 6.78
N SER A 102 -2.00 4.11 6.52
CA SER A 102 -1.70 4.75 5.25
C SER A 102 -0.56 4.06 4.49
N ALA A 103 -0.71 4.05 3.16
CA ALA A 103 0.26 3.57 2.21
C ALA A 103 0.36 4.56 1.05
N SER A 104 1.57 4.78 0.53
CA SER A 104 1.79 5.69 -0.60
C SER A 104 3.02 5.31 -1.41
N THR A 105 2.97 5.52 -2.72
CA THR A 105 4.09 5.34 -3.65
C THR A 105 4.11 6.48 -4.65
N VAL A 106 5.29 6.97 -4.99
CA VAL A 106 5.51 7.96 -6.06
C VAL A 106 5.86 7.21 -7.34
N ASP A 107 5.11 7.50 -8.40
CA ASP A 107 5.23 6.84 -9.70
C ASP A 107 5.81 7.79 -10.77
N GLY A 108 5.92 9.09 -10.49
CA GLY A 108 6.59 10.04 -11.38
C GLY A 108 6.65 11.47 -10.86
N LEU A 109 7.65 12.23 -11.30
CA LEU A 109 7.81 13.67 -11.02
C LEU A 109 7.23 14.47 -12.18
N LEU A 110 6.31 15.39 -11.89
CA LEU A 110 5.70 16.25 -12.89
C LEU A 110 6.39 17.61 -12.86
N LEU A 111 7.17 17.88 -13.91
CA LEU A 111 7.83 19.16 -14.10
C LEU A 111 6.98 19.99 -15.07
N SER A 112 6.51 21.14 -14.59
CA SER A 112 5.51 22.00 -15.22
C SER A 112 6.15 23.33 -15.60
N LEU A 113 5.43 24.14 -16.38
CA LEU A 113 5.92 25.45 -16.84
C LEU A 113 6.07 26.46 -15.70
N THR A 114 5.34 26.28 -14.60
CA THR A 114 5.43 27.16 -13.43
C THR A 114 5.70 26.40 -12.12
N PRO A 115 6.32 27.07 -11.13
CA PRO A 115 6.57 26.47 -9.81
C PRO A 115 5.31 25.96 -9.08
N PHE A 116 4.15 26.54 -9.40
CA PHE A 116 2.88 26.21 -8.74
C PHE A 116 2.18 24.96 -9.30
N SER A 117 2.56 24.54 -10.52
CA SER A 117 1.92 23.44 -11.23
C SER A 117 2.66 22.10 -11.09
N HIS A 118 3.86 22.10 -10.51
CA HIS A 118 4.60 20.86 -10.22
C HIS A 118 3.80 19.89 -9.35
N GLY A 119 4.09 18.59 -9.51
CA GLY A 119 3.43 17.57 -8.72
C GLY A 119 4.02 16.19 -8.90
N TYR A 120 3.22 15.17 -8.55
CA TYR A 120 3.62 13.78 -8.64
C TYR A 120 2.55 12.94 -9.31
N ASN A 121 2.94 11.97 -10.11
CA ASN A 121 2.13 10.76 -10.25
C ASN A 121 2.34 9.92 -9.00
N PHE A 122 1.25 9.43 -8.42
CA PHE A 122 1.29 8.69 -7.16
C PHE A 122 0.06 7.81 -7.00
N ARG A 123 0.20 6.83 -6.12
CA ARG A 123 -0.90 6.06 -5.55
C ARG A 123 -0.83 6.16 -4.04
N SER A 124 -1.96 6.41 -3.39
CA SER A 124 -2.06 6.30 -1.95
C SER A 124 -3.39 5.68 -1.54
N ALA A 125 -3.37 5.00 -0.39
CA ALA A 125 -4.54 4.43 0.25
C ALA A 125 -4.51 4.75 1.75
N VAL A 126 -5.68 5.04 2.31
CA VAL A 126 -5.92 5.23 3.73
C VAL A 126 -7.07 4.33 4.15
N LEU A 127 -6.82 3.47 5.13
CA LEU A 127 -7.79 2.59 5.75
C LEU A 127 -8.06 3.03 7.18
N PHE A 128 -9.32 2.94 7.60
CA PHE A 128 -9.76 3.16 8.97
C PHE A 128 -10.40 1.89 9.49
N GLY A 129 -10.04 1.48 10.70
CA GLY A 129 -10.52 0.23 11.25
C GLY A 129 -10.12 0.03 12.70
N HIS A 130 -10.36 -1.19 13.18
CA HIS A 130 -10.12 -1.57 14.56
C HIS A 130 -9.14 -2.73 14.63
N ALA A 131 -8.00 -2.48 15.29
CA ALA A 131 -6.93 -3.46 15.48
C ALA A 131 -7.19 -4.30 16.74
N ALA A 132 -7.16 -5.62 16.60
CA ALA A 132 -7.26 -6.58 17.69
C ALA A 132 -6.14 -7.63 17.59
N VAL A 133 -5.67 -8.13 18.74
CA VAL A 133 -4.67 -9.21 18.77
C VAL A 133 -5.29 -10.50 18.25
N VAL A 134 -4.59 -11.19 17.35
CA VAL A 134 -4.96 -12.53 16.90
C VAL A 134 -4.63 -13.54 18.00
N THR A 135 -5.65 -14.23 18.50
CA THR A 135 -5.52 -15.19 19.62
C THR A 135 -5.70 -16.64 19.19
N ASP A 136 -6.44 -16.90 18.10
CA ASP A 136 -6.54 -18.22 17.51
C ASP A 136 -5.17 -18.64 16.93
N PRO A 137 -4.59 -19.78 17.38
CA PRO A 137 -3.35 -20.30 16.83
C PRO A 137 -3.37 -20.51 15.31
N ALA A 138 -4.50 -20.93 14.73
CA ALA A 138 -4.61 -21.19 13.30
C ALA A 138 -4.58 -19.87 12.50
N GLU A 139 -5.35 -18.88 12.93
CA GLU A 139 -5.32 -17.54 12.34
C GLU A 139 -3.94 -16.89 12.48
N LYS A 140 -3.29 -17.05 13.63
CA LYS A 140 -1.95 -16.52 13.88
C LYS A 140 -0.93 -17.10 12.90
N LEU A 141 -1.00 -18.40 12.65
CA LEU A 141 -0.12 -19.08 11.69
C LEU A 141 -0.38 -18.58 10.26
N TYR A 142 -1.66 -18.50 9.86
CA TYR A 142 -2.07 -17.94 8.57
C TYR A 142 -1.51 -16.53 8.35
N ALA A 143 -1.67 -15.65 9.34
CA ALA A 143 -1.23 -14.27 9.24
C ALA A 143 0.29 -14.13 9.23
N MET A 144 1.02 -14.97 9.97
CA MET A 144 2.49 -15.03 9.92
C MET A 144 2.99 -15.45 8.54
N GLU A 145 2.37 -16.47 7.95
CA GLU A 145 2.69 -16.91 6.58
C GLU A 145 2.41 -15.78 5.58
N LEU A 146 1.24 -15.15 5.66
CA LEU A 146 0.82 -14.05 4.81
C LEU A 146 1.79 -12.86 4.86
N ILE A 147 2.21 -12.45 6.06
CA ILE A 147 3.16 -11.34 6.26
C ILE A 147 4.58 -11.72 5.82
N THR A 148 5.00 -12.97 6.05
CA THR A 148 6.32 -13.44 5.58
C THR A 148 6.37 -13.44 4.05
N ASN A 149 5.29 -13.90 3.40
CA ASN A 149 5.18 -13.92 1.94
C ASN A 149 4.99 -12.52 1.33
N LYS A 150 4.65 -11.50 2.13
CA LYS A 150 4.70 -10.10 1.70
C LYS A 150 6.14 -9.60 1.55
N VAL A 151 7.11 -10.11 2.32
CA VAL A 151 8.52 -9.71 2.17
C VAL A 151 9.05 -10.14 0.79
N VAL A 152 8.88 -11.42 0.47
CA VAL A 152 9.12 -12.01 -0.84
C VAL A 152 8.06 -13.13 -1.00
N PRO A 153 7.40 -13.25 -2.16
CA PRO A 153 6.45 -14.33 -2.39
C PRO A 153 7.05 -15.71 -2.09
N ASN A 154 6.26 -16.58 -1.48
CA ASN A 154 6.66 -17.95 -1.09
C ASN A 154 7.83 -18.03 -0.07
N ARG A 155 8.25 -16.92 0.53
CA ARG A 155 9.39 -16.91 1.47
C ARG A 155 9.17 -17.78 2.70
N TRP A 156 7.93 -17.96 3.13
CA TRP A 156 7.58 -18.85 4.23
C TRP A 156 8.04 -20.29 4.00
N ASN A 157 7.75 -20.85 2.83
CA ASN A 157 8.12 -22.22 2.47
C ASN A 157 9.62 -22.39 2.18
N GLU A 158 10.30 -21.30 1.83
CA GLU A 158 11.75 -21.26 1.60
C GLU A 158 12.57 -20.90 2.87
N SER A 159 11.90 -20.89 4.02
CA SER A 159 12.51 -20.67 5.34
C SER A 159 12.45 -21.96 6.17
N ARG A 160 13.16 -21.98 7.31
CA ARG A 160 13.05 -23.10 8.26
C ARG A 160 11.63 -23.15 8.81
N SER A 161 10.93 -24.25 8.55
CA SER A 161 9.55 -24.46 8.98
C SER A 161 9.39 -25.76 9.76
N PRO A 162 8.48 -25.81 10.76
CA PRO A 162 7.63 -24.72 11.27
C PRO A 162 8.38 -23.75 12.21
N PRO A 163 7.81 -22.57 12.54
CA PRO A 163 8.31 -21.75 13.63
C PRO A 163 8.38 -22.53 14.94
N THR A 164 9.38 -22.22 15.77
CA THR A 164 9.52 -22.74 17.12
C THR A 164 8.46 -22.15 18.04
N ALA A 165 8.15 -22.84 19.14
CA ALA A 165 7.23 -22.33 20.16
C ALA A 165 7.67 -20.97 20.73
N GLY A 166 8.99 -20.74 20.88
CA GLY A 166 9.54 -19.47 21.34
C GLY A 166 9.30 -18.31 20.38
N GLU A 167 9.52 -18.52 19.08
CA GLU A 167 9.22 -17.52 18.04
C GLU A 167 7.73 -17.17 18.02
N MET A 168 6.86 -18.18 18.13
CA MET A 168 5.42 -18.00 18.18
C MET A 168 4.95 -17.27 19.45
N ALA A 169 5.63 -17.46 20.59
CA ALA A 169 5.30 -16.76 21.83
C ALA A 169 5.74 -15.30 21.83
N ALA A 170 6.90 -14.98 21.22
CA ALA A 170 7.45 -13.63 21.20
C ALA A 170 6.78 -12.70 20.18
N THR A 171 6.12 -13.26 19.17
CA THR A 171 5.53 -12.49 18.06
C THR A 171 4.06 -12.20 18.33
N ALA A 172 3.64 -10.95 18.20
CA ALA A 172 2.23 -10.59 18.10
C ALA A 172 1.84 -10.33 16.66
N VAL A 173 0.64 -10.79 16.32
CA VAL A 173 -0.03 -10.40 15.09
C VAL A 173 -1.32 -9.72 15.48
N MET A 174 -1.62 -8.62 14.81
CA MET A 174 -2.88 -7.90 14.96
C MET A 174 -3.63 -7.95 13.64
N ARG A 175 -4.92 -8.20 13.75
CA ARG A 175 -5.87 -8.07 12.65
C ARG A 175 -6.56 -6.72 12.78
N VAL A 176 -6.54 -5.94 11.71
CA VAL A 176 -7.30 -4.72 11.59
C VAL A 176 -8.52 -5.03 10.75
N LYS A 177 -9.69 -5.03 11.40
CA LYS A 177 -10.96 -5.07 10.69
C LYS A 177 -11.21 -3.70 10.07
N ILE A 178 -11.38 -3.65 8.75
CA ILE A 178 -11.50 -2.38 8.03
C ILE A 178 -12.98 -1.96 7.98
N ASP A 179 -13.25 -0.74 8.44
CA ASP A 179 -14.60 -0.16 8.40
C ASP A 179 -14.80 0.67 7.12
N THR A 180 -13.78 1.47 6.77
CA THR A 180 -13.80 2.36 5.61
C THR A 180 -12.41 2.51 5.00
N GLY A 181 -12.35 2.84 3.72
CA GLY A 181 -11.10 3.08 3.02
C GLY A 181 -11.27 4.12 1.92
N SER A 182 -10.18 4.76 1.54
CA SER A 182 -10.13 5.64 0.37
C SER A 182 -8.75 5.54 -0.27
N ALA A 183 -8.71 5.66 -1.58
CA ALA A 183 -7.47 5.82 -2.34
C ALA A 183 -7.49 7.14 -3.12
N LYS A 184 -6.29 7.62 -3.42
CA LYS A 184 -6.09 8.72 -4.33
C LYS A 184 -5.00 8.35 -5.33
N VAL A 185 -5.33 8.40 -6.61
CA VAL A 185 -4.43 7.95 -7.68
C VAL A 185 -4.30 9.07 -8.71
N ARG A 186 -3.06 9.53 -8.92
CA ARG A 186 -2.74 10.49 -9.98
C ARG A 186 -1.83 9.82 -11.01
N THR A 187 -2.26 9.90 -12.27
CA THR A 187 -1.53 9.47 -13.46
C THR A 187 -1.73 10.49 -14.58
N GLY A 188 -0.91 10.42 -15.61
CA GLY A 188 -0.91 11.31 -16.77
C GLY A 188 0.14 12.42 -16.69
N PRO A 189 0.24 13.22 -17.77
CA PRO A 189 1.24 14.28 -17.90
C PRO A 189 0.99 15.47 -16.94
N PRO A 190 1.91 16.46 -16.91
CA PRO A 190 1.64 17.78 -16.36
C PRO A 190 0.40 18.42 -17.01
N SER A 191 -0.26 19.32 -16.27
CA SER A 191 -1.38 20.12 -16.76
C SER A 191 -1.13 21.56 -16.34
N ASP A 192 -0.62 22.37 -17.26
CA ASP A 192 -0.33 23.78 -17.05
C ASP A 192 -1.53 24.67 -17.36
N ASP A 193 -1.46 25.94 -16.93
CA ASP A 193 -2.49 26.92 -17.26
C ASP A 193 -2.47 27.22 -18.77
N LYS A 194 -3.65 27.57 -19.31
CA LYS A 194 -3.79 27.86 -20.74
C LYS A 194 -2.87 29.00 -21.19
N GLY A 195 -2.74 30.07 -20.39
CA GLY A 195 -1.87 31.20 -20.73
C GLY A 195 -0.39 30.81 -20.81
N ASP A 196 0.09 29.97 -19.89
CA ASP A 196 1.46 29.47 -19.90
C ASP A 196 1.70 28.55 -21.10
N MET A 197 0.73 27.69 -21.45
CA MET A 197 0.79 26.82 -22.62
C MET A 197 0.72 27.58 -23.95
N GLU A 198 0.14 28.77 -23.99
CA GLU A 198 0.09 29.61 -25.19
C GLU A 198 1.34 30.50 -25.33
N SER A 199 2.04 30.79 -24.23
CA SER A 199 3.29 31.56 -24.24
C SER A 199 4.43 30.77 -24.90
N GLU A 200 4.87 31.23 -26.08
CA GLU A 200 6.02 30.67 -26.78
C GLU A 200 7.33 30.91 -26.00
N GLU A 201 7.51 32.11 -25.45
CA GLU A 201 8.68 32.46 -24.63
C GLU A 201 8.87 31.52 -23.44
N VAL A 202 7.78 31.19 -22.73
CA VAL A 202 7.85 30.29 -21.57
C VAL A 202 8.17 28.86 -22.03
N ARG A 203 7.50 28.37 -23.09
CA ARG A 203 7.70 27.01 -23.60
C ARG A 203 9.06 26.78 -24.25
N GLU A 204 9.71 27.82 -24.78
CA GLU A 204 11.09 27.74 -25.28
C GLU A 204 12.13 27.70 -24.15
N LYS A 205 11.86 28.38 -23.03
CA LYS A 205 12.80 28.51 -21.90
C LYS A 205 12.67 27.40 -20.86
N VAL A 206 11.48 26.81 -20.71
CA VAL A 206 11.15 25.88 -19.63
C VAL A 206 10.81 24.51 -20.18
N TRP A 207 11.56 23.49 -19.77
CA TRP A 207 11.24 22.11 -20.08
C TRP A 207 10.05 21.62 -19.24
N VAL A 208 9.06 21.02 -19.90
CA VAL A 208 7.86 20.43 -19.28
C VAL A 208 7.81 18.93 -19.59
N GLY A 209 7.50 18.12 -18.58
CA GLY A 209 7.40 16.67 -18.76
C GLY A 209 7.28 15.89 -17.47
N THR A 210 7.17 14.57 -17.61
CA THR A 210 7.13 13.65 -16.48
C THR A 210 8.42 12.82 -16.44
N VAL A 211 9.04 12.72 -15.27
CA VAL A 211 10.13 11.77 -15.00
C VAL A 211 9.52 10.56 -14.27
N PRO A 212 9.40 9.38 -14.90
CA PRO A 212 8.89 8.19 -14.23
C PRO A 212 9.74 7.82 -13.01
N VAL A 213 9.10 7.41 -11.91
CA VAL A 213 9.76 6.98 -10.68
C VAL A 213 9.23 5.59 -10.33
N TYR A 214 10.13 4.65 -10.05
CA TYR A 214 9.75 3.31 -9.62
C TYR A 214 10.83 2.73 -8.70
N THR A 215 10.43 1.78 -7.85
CA THR A 215 11.37 1.05 -7.00
C THR A 215 12.01 -0.09 -7.79
N VAL A 216 13.31 -0.28 -7.58
CA VAL A 216 14.05 -1.43 -8.13
C VAL A 216 14.47 -2.33 -6.97
N VAL A 217 14.07 -3.59 -7.04
CA VAL A 217 14.61 -4.66 -6.20
C VAL A 217 15.98 -5.04 -6.80
N GLY A 218 17.04 -4.78 -6.04
CA GLY A 218 18.43 -4.98 -6.47
C GLY A 218 18.87 -6.45 -6.46
N GLU A 219 20.10 -6.69 -6.94
CA GLU A 219 20.71 -8.02 -6.91
C GLU A 219 20.92 -8.52 -5.47
N PRO A 220 20.61 -9.80 -5.17
CA PRO A 220 20.83 -10.38 -3.85
C PRO A 220 22.29 -10.26 -3.41
N LYS A 221 22.50 -9.88 -2.16
CA LYS A 221 23.82 -9.87 -1.51
C LYS A 221 23.88 -11.03 -0.53
N VAL A 222 24.84 -11.93 -0.74
CA VAL A 222 24.98 -13.14 0.04
C VAL A 222 25.51 -12.79 1.43
N ALA A 223 24.85 -13.30 2.48
CA ALA A 223 25.32 -13.16 3.85
C ALA A 223 26.55 -14.04 4.09
N GLU A 224 27.47 -13.61 4.95
CA GLU A 224 28.75 -14.32 5.22
C GLU A 224 28.56 -15.77 5.67
N TYR A 225 27.52 -16.04 6.46
CA TYR A 225 27.21 -17.38 6.97
C TYR A 225 26.40 -18.25 6.00
N ASN A 226 26.06 -17.76 4.80
CA ASN A 226 25.25 -18.52 3.86
C ASN A 226 26.05 -19.66 3.23
N LEU A 227 25.60 -20.89 3.45
CA LEU A 227 26.19 -22.09 2.86
C LEU A 227 25.43 -22.57 1.60
N ALA A 228 24.30 -21.96 1.26
CA ALA A 228 23.57 -22.30 0.03
C ALA A 228 24.39 -21.89 -1.20
N LYS A 229 24.53 -22.81 -2.16
CA LYS A 229 25.39 -22.62 -3.34
C LYS A 229 24.81 -21.63 -4.35
N GLU A 230 23.49 -21.52 -4.40
CA GLU A 230 22.77 -20.75 -5.41
C GLU A 230 21.67 -19.91 -4.77
N VAL A 231 21.36 -18.78 -5.42
CA VAL A 231 20.18 -17.99 -5.08
C VAL A 231 18.93 -18.74 -5.56
N PRO A 232 17.84 -18.81 -4.75
CA PRO A 232 16.59 -19.42 -5.20
C PRO A 232 16.10 -18.84 -6.53
N LYS A 233 15.75 -19.71 -7.48
CA LYS A 233 15.25 -19.30 -8.81
C LYS A 233 13.99 -18.44 -8.71
N THR A 234 13.09 -18.82 -7.81
CA THR A 234 11.87 -18.10 -7.43
C THR A 234 12.15 -16.64 -7.05
N LEU A 235 13.18 -16.39 -6.24
CA LEU A 235 13.60 -15.03 -5.87
C LEU A 235 14.13 -14.25 -7.09
N VAL A 236 14.87 -14.92 -7.98
CA VAL A 236 15.40 -14.29 -9.21
C VAL A 236 14.29 -13.92 -10.18
N GLU A 237 13.31 -14.81 -10.37
CA GLU A 237 12.15 -14.61 -11.23
C GLU A 237 11.26 -13.49 -10.69
N TRP A 238 10.88 -13.57 -9.42
CA TRP A 238 10.08 -12.53 -8.77
C TRP A 238 10.74 -11.15 -8.86
N ARG A 239 12.06 -11.04 -8.64
CA ARG A 239 12.77 -9.75 -8.78
C ARG A 239 12.59 -9.16 -10.17
N LYS A 240 12.75 -9.98 -11.21
CA LYS A 240 12.64 -9.54 -12.61
C LYS A 240 11.22 -9.06 -12.92
N GLU A 241 10.22 -9.85 -12.53
CA GLU A 241 8.81 -9.51 -12.71
C GLU A 241 8.44 -8.23 -11.95
N ALA A 242 8.78 -8.14 -10.66
CA ALA A 242 8.50 -6.96 -9.85
C ALA A 242 9.13 -5.68 -10.43
N ASN A 243 10.37 -5.76 -10.92
CA ASN A 243 11.04 -4.62 -11.56
C ASN A 243 10.41 -4.26 -12.90
N GLN A 244 10.01 -5.25 -13.71
CA GLN A 244 9.35 -5.04 -14.99
C GLN A 244 7.97 -4.38 -14.79
N ASP A 245 7.19 -4.86 -13.82
CA ASP A 245 5.87 -4.34 -13.50
C ASP A 245 5.95 -2.91 -12.95
N ALA A 246 6.88 -2.66 -12.01
CA ALA A 246 7.07 -1.33 -11.43
C ALA A 246 7.47 -0.30 -12.50
N LYS A 247 8.41 -0.67 -13.38
CA LYS A 247 8.84 0.16 -14.51
C LYS A 247 7.69 0.39 -15.50
N GLY A 248 7.02 -0.68 -15.92
CA GLY A 248 5.92 -0.62 -16.88
C GLY A 248 4.77 0.25 -16.39
N TYR A 249 4.40 0.12 -15.11
CA TYR A 249 3.40 0.99 -14.49
C TYR A 249 3.84 2.46 -14.51
N ALA A 250 5.05 2.78 -14.06
CA ALA A 250 5.53 4.15 -13.98
C ALA A 250 5.65 4.83 -15.36
N GLU A 251 6.15 4.11 -16.37
CA GLU A 251 6.23 4.59 -17.75
C GLU A 251 4.83 4.87 -18.33
N LEU A 252 3.88 3.94 -18.12
CA LEU A 252 2.52 4.12 -18.58
C LEU A 252 1.80 5.27 -17.85
N ALA A 253 1.97 5.36 -16.53
CA ALA A 253 1.42 6.41 -15.70
C ALA A 253 1.97 7.80 -16.07
N ALA A 254 3.19 7.89 -16.60
CA ALA A 254 3.79 9.15 -17.01
C ALA A 254 3.13 9.80 -18.23
N VAL A 255 2.56 8.98 -19.13
CA VAL A 255 2.02 9.44 -20.43
C VAL A 255 0.50 9.40 -20.51
N LYS A 256 -0.17 8.56 -19.71
CA LYS A 256 -1.61 8.34 -19.82
C LYS A 256 -2.30 8.41 -18.47
N SER A 257 -3.49 9.02 -18.46
CA SER A 257 -4.41 8.89 -17.34
C SER A 257 -5.00 7.47 -17.34
N LEU A 258 -4.74 6.73 -16.27
CA LEU A 258 -5.20 5.36 -16.07
C LEU A 258 -6.51 5.28 -15.28
N ALA A 259 -6.92 6.39 -14.66
CA ALA A 259 -8.24 6.48 -14.05
C ALA A 259 -9.31 6.55 -15.16
N PRO A 260 -10.43 5.82 -15.01
CA PRO A 260 -11.56 5.98 -15.93
C PRO A 260 -12.05 7.43 -15.89
N LYS A 261 -12.27 8.03 -17.06
CA LYS A 261 -12.89 9.36 -17.15
C LYS A 261 -14.26 9.28 -16.48
N LYS A 262 -14.46 9.93 -15.33
CA LYS A 262 -15.80 10.25 -14.86
C LYS A 262 -16.43 11.10 -15.97
N LYS A 263 -17.52 10.60 -16.57
CA LYS A 263 -18.36 11.45 -17.41
C LYS A 263 -18.69 12.68 -16.57
N LYS A 264 -18.49 13.88 -17.14
CA LYS A 264 -19.15 15.04 -16.58
C LYS A 264 -20.64 14.69 -16.60
N GLU A 265 -21.24 14.59 -15.43
CA GLU A 265 -22.68 14.78 -15.34
C GLU A 265 -22.87 16.24 -15.74
N ASP A 266 -23.48 16.44 -16.91
CA ASP A 266 -23.88 17.76 -17.37
C ASP A 266 -24.92 18.28 -16.36
N GLU A 267 -24.51 19.26 -15.54
CA GLU A 267 -25.43 20.17 -14.84
C GLU A 267 -25.65 21.43 -15.69
#